data_AF-A0A0A1UHR3-F1
#
_entry.id   AF-A0A0A1UHR3-F1
#
_cell.length_a   1.000
_cell.length_b   1.000
_cell.length_c   1.000
_cell.angle_alpha   90.00
_cell.angle_beta   90.00
_cell.angle_gamma   90.00
#
_symmetry.space_group_name_H-M   'P 1'
#
loop_
_entity.id
_entity.type
_entity.pdbx_description
1 polymer ?
#
loop_
_entity_poly.entity_id
_entity_poly.type
_entity_poly.pdbx_seq_one_letter_code
_entity_poly.pdbx_strand_id
1 'polypeptide(L)'
;MAEHTAWYPPGQVCYPPELPIYLRNVYDLKPIVGVPSDADVIGVHAVIQAANRVSGVPGMHDPGLLMGLADHLFSVQMARYRSKYSLITFPSDATYVPPELPAHVSVKLEPVSGAPSDDEVTRVQEALRLYQQFSHAPSMFDAHVNMELSQHLFNLQMGKLKDC
;
A
#
# COMPACT_ATOMS: atom_id res chain seq x y z
N MET A 1 28.87 -11.54 6.86
CA MET A 1 27.79 -10.54 6.92
C MET A 1 27.95 -9.68 5.69
N ALA A 2 27.18 -9.97 4.63
CA ALA A 2 27.26 -9.21 3.38
C ALA A 2 26.25 -8.07 3.47
N GLU A 3 26.74 -6.84 3.47
CA GLU A 3 25.90 -5.65 3.36
C GLU A 3 25.30 -5.65 1.95
N HIS A 4 23.99 -5.87 1.89
CA HIS A 4 23.23 -5.87 0.64
C HIS A 4 23.11 -4.43 0.13
N THR A 5 23.96 -4.04 -0.81
CA THR A 5 23.84 -2.77 -1.53
C THR A 5 22.57 -2.82 -2.39
N ALA A 6 21.48 -2.27 -1.85
CA ALA A 6 20.22 -2.08 -2.57
C ALA A 6 20.48 -1.16 -3.78
N TRP A 7 20.48 -1.72 -4.99
CA TRP A 7 20.51 -0.94 -6.23
C TRP A 7 19.14 -0.29 -6.45
N TYR A 8 18.87 0.75 -5.68
CA TYR A 8 17.75 1.66 -5.93
C TYR A 8 18.31 2.83 -6.75
N PRO A 9 17.75 3.19 -7.93
CA PRO A 9 18.23 4.35 -8.66
C PRO A 9 18.10 5.58 -7.75
N PRO A 10 19.21 6.22 -7.37
CA PRO A 10 19.16 7.38 -6.50
C PRO A 10 18.45 8.50 -7.25
N GLY A 11 17.20 8.80 -6.87
CA GLY A 11 16.43 9.90 -7.47
C GLY A 11 14.96 9.61 -7.79
N GLN A 12 14.40 8.43 -7.52
CA GLN A 12 12.96 8.28 -7.63
C GLN A 12 12.29 9.04 -6.48
N VAL A 13 11.55 10.10 -6.83
CA VAL A 13 10.79 10.94 -5.91
C VAL A 13 9.31 10.71 -6.16
N CYS A 14 8.56 10.34 -5.12
CA CYS A 14 7.10 10.24 -5.20
C CYS A 14 6.51 11.59 -4.75
N TYR A 15 5.90 12.33 -5.68
CA TYR A 15 5.26 13.61 -5.39
C TYR A 15 3.79 13.40 -5.02
N PRO A 16 3.33 13.91 -3.88
CA PRO A 16 1.91 13.86 -3.53
C PRO A 16 1.12 14.89 -4.37
N PRO A 17 -0.19 14.67 -4.57
CA PRO A 17 -1.06 15.70 -5.14
C PRO A 17 -1.19 16.88 -4.18
N GLU A 18 -1.56 18.04 -4.71
CA GLU A 18 -1.92 19.20 -3.89
C GLU A 18 -3.20 18.89 -3.08
N LEU A 19 -3.11 19.04 -1.76
CA LEU A 19 -4.24 18.79 -0.88
C LEU A 19 -5.11 20.05 -0.72
N PRO A 20 -6.44 19.92 -0.82
CA PRO A 20 -7.37 20.99 -0.45
C PRO A 20 -7.16 21.46 1.00
N ILE A 21 -7.61 22.69 1.30
CA ILE A 21 -7.40 23.35 2.60
C ILE A 21 -7.82 22.46 3.78
N TYR A 22 -8.96 21.78 3.66
CA TYR A 22 -9.51 20.97 4.73
C TYR A 22 -8.68 19.70 5.03
N LEU A 23 -7.89 19.20 4.07
CA LEU A 23 -6.96 18.08 4.29
C LEU A 23 -5.58 18.59 4.67
N ARG A 24 -5.04 19.61 3.99
CA ARG A 24 -3.68 20.10 4.23
C ARG A 24 -3.46 20.68 5.62
N ASN A 25 -4.53 21.14 6.27
CA ASN A 25 -4.46 21.65 7.65
C ASN A 25 -4.33 20.53 8.69
N VAL A 26 -4.59 19.28 8.30
CA VAL A 26 -4.56 18.10 9.18
C VAL A 26 -3.44 17.15 8.78
N TYR A 27 -3.18 17.02 7.48
CA TYR A 27 -2.21 16.10 6.90
C TYR A 27 -1.16 16.85 6.09
N ASP A 28 0.10 16.50 6.29
CA ASP A 28 1.25 17.07 5.59
C ASP A 28 1.94 15.96 4.77
N LEU A 29 1.46 15.74 3.55
CA LEU A 29 2.12 14.83 2.61
C LEU A 29 3.30 15.55 1.96
N LYS A 30 4.50 15.01 2.17
CA LYS A 30 5.74 15.52 1.58
C LYS A 30 6.18 14.64 0.41
N PRO A 31 6.95 15.19 -0.54
CA PRO A 31 7.66 14.36 -1.51
C PRO A 31 8.53 13.32 -0.80
N ILE A 32 8.37 12.05 -1.18
CA ILE A 32 9.14 10.94 -0.61
C ILE A 32 10.32 10.66 -1.53
N VAL A 33 11.53 10.69 -0.97
CA VAL A 33 12.78 10.45 -1.72
C VAL A 33 13.34 9.09 -1.33
N GLY A 34 13.54 8.21 -2.31
CA GLY A 34 14.08 6.87 -2.07
C GLY A 34 13.02 5.87 -1.61
N VAL A 35 13.38 4.99 -0.67
CA VAL A 35 12.48 3.94 -0.17
C VAL A 35 11.52 4.53 0.87
N PRO A 36 10.19 4.47 0.66
CA PRO A 36 9.22 4.99 1.60
C PRO A 36 9.26 4.27 2.95
N SER A 37 9.19 5.03 4.04
CA SER A 37 9.04 4.49 5.38
C SER A 37 7.60 4.06 5.65
N ASP A 38 7.39 3.26 6.70
CA ASP A 38 6.04 2.88 7.12
C ASP A 38 5.18 4.11 7.46
N ALA A 39 5.77 5.13 8.09
CA ALA A 39 5.08 6.38 8.40
C ALA A 39 4.61 7.12 7.14
N ASP A 40 5.42 7.11 6.07
CA ASP A 40 5.05 7.73 4.80
C ASP A 40 3.84 7.03 4.19
N VAL A 41 3.87 5.70 4.09
CA VAL A 41 2.76 4.93 3.50
C VAL A 41 1.48 5.02 4.34
N ILE A 42 1.61 4.99 5.67
CA ILE A 42 0.49 5.21 6.61
C ILE A 42 -0.12 6.60 6.40
N GLY A 43 0.71 7.65 6.25
CA GLY A 43 0.25 9.01 5.98
C GLY A 43 -0.58 9.09 4.70
N VAL A 44 -0.13 8.47 3.62
CA VAL A 44 -0.88 8.41 2.35
C VAL A 44 -2.22 7.70 2.53
N HIS A 45 -2.26 6.55 3.21
CA HIS A 45 -3.52 5.85 3.49
C HIS A 45 -4.49 6.68 4.33
N ALA A 46 -3.99 7.42 5.33
CA ALA A 46 -4.81 8.27 6.17
C ALA A 46 -5.48 9.40 5.36
N VAL A 47 -4.74 10.02 4.44
CA VAL A 47 -5.30 11.05 3.55
C VAL A 47 -6.33 10.47 2.59
N ILE A 48 -6.06 9.32 1.98
CA ILE A 48 -7.03 8.62 1.11
C ILE A 48 -8.31 8.31 1.88
N GLN A 49 -8.19 7.82 3.10
CA GLN A 49 -9.34 7.51 3.95
C GLN A 49 -10.14 8.77 4.29
N ALA A 50 -9.47 9.86 4.63
CA ALA A 50 -10.12 11.14 4.92
C ALA A 50 -10.84 11.71 3.68
N ALA A 51 -10.19 11.67 2.51
CA ALA A 51 -10.77 12.10 1.23
C ALA A 51 -12.01 11.26 0.87
N ASN A 52 -11.95 9.93 1.05
CA ASN A 52 -13.08 9.05 0.79
C ASN A 52 -14.27 9.34 1.73
N ARG A 53 -14.03 9.65 3.01
CA ARG A 53 -15.10 9.96 3.98
C ARG A 53 -15.87 11.22 3.59
N VAL A 54 -15.19 12.26 3.12
CA VAL A 54 -15.85 13.52 2.72
C VAL A 54 -16.46 13.43 1.32
N SER A 55 -16.10 12.43 0.52
CA SER A 55 -16.60 12.28 -0.86
C SER A 55 -18.12 12.08 -0.94
N GLY A 56 -18.76 11.63 0.14
CA GLY A 56 -20.23 11.53 0.25
C GLY A 56 -20.94 12.84 0.60
N VAL A 57 -20.21 13.90 0.92
CA VAL A 57 -20.78 15.23 1.22
C VAL A 57 -20.98 16.00 -0.10
N PRO A 58 -22.17 16.56 -0.36
CA PRO A 58 -22.41 17.36 -1.55
C PRO A 58 -21.39 18.50 -1.70
N GLY A 59 -20.76 18.60 -2.87
CA GLY A 59 -19.75 19.62 -3.16
C GLY A 59 -18.33 19.31 -2.65
N MET A 60 -18.11 18.17 -1.97
CA MET A 60 -16.78 17.74 -1.51
C MET A 60 -16.19 16.57 -2.31
N HIS A 61 -16.96 15.99 -3.22
CA HIS A 61 -16.48 14.93 -4.11
C HIS A 61 -15.49 15.51 -5.13
N ASP A 62 -14.23 15.08 -5.05
CA ASP A 62 -13.16 15.47 -5.98
C ASP A 62 -12.50 14.21 -6.57
N PRO A 63 -12.96 13.75 -7.75
CA PRO A 63 -12.37 12.61 -8.44
C PRO A 63 -10.90 12.83 -8.81
N GLY A 64 -10.50 14.07 -9.11
CA GLY A 64 -9.14 14.42 -9.50
C GLY A 64 -8.17 14.22 -8.34
N LEU A 65 -8.56 14.66 -7.14
CA LEU A 65 -7.81 14.41 -5.92
C LEU A 65 -7.68 12.92 -5.62
N LEU A 66 -8.78 12.15 -5.69
CA LEU A 66 -8.75 10.70 -5.41
C LEU A 66 -7.84 9.95 -6.39
N MET A 67 -7.86 10.32 -7.67
CA MET A 67 -6.97 9.76 -8.68
C MET A 67 -5.51 10.13 -8.39
N GLY A 68 -5.21 11.39 -8.10
CA GLY A 68 -3.85 11.82 -7.74
C GLY A 68 -3.31 11.14 -6.49
N LEU A 69 -4.16 10.89 -5.49
CA LEU A 69 -3.79 10.13 -4.29
C LEU A 69 -3.54 8.65 -4.60
N ALA A 70 -4.32 8.05 -5.50
CA ALA A 70 -4.12 6.68 -5.95
C ALA A 70 -2.80 6.52 -6.74
N ASP A 71 -2.49 7.45 -7.65
CA ASP A 71 -1.23 7.48 -8.39
C ASP A 71 -0.02 7.64 -7.46
N HIS A 72 -0.16 8.48 -6.43
CA HIS A 72 0.86 8.65 -5.41
C HIS A 72 1.07 7.37 -4.59
N LEU A 73 -0.01 6.73 -4.12
CA LEU A 73 0.05 5.47 -3.39
C LEU A 73 0.70 4.37 -4.25
N PHE A 74 0.32 4.27 -5.53
CA PHE A 74 0.93 3.33 -6.48
C PHE A 74 2.45 3.56 -6.57
N SER A 75 2.89 4.82 -6.71
CA SER A 75 4.30 5.17 -6.81
C SER A 75 5.08 4.78 -5.55
N VAL A 76 4.50 5.04 -4.38
CA VAL A 76 5.04 4.68 -3.07
C VAL A 76 5.14 3.16 -2.90
N GLN A 77 4.08 2.43 -3.21
CA GLN A 77 4.07 0.97 -3.11
C GLN A 77 5.02 0.30 -4.12
N MET A 78 5.16 0.88 -5.32
CA MET A 78 6.13 0.46 -6.32
C MET A 78 7.56 0.67 -5.86
N ALA A 79 7.84 1.80 -5.20
CA ALA A 79 9.16 2.07 -4.62
C ALA A 79 9.53 1.01 -3.58
N ARG A 80 8.61 0.63 -2.68
CA ARG A 80 8.83 -0.46 -1.71
C ARG A 80 8.96 -1.81 -2.40
N TYR A 81 8.10 -2.14 -3.36
CA TYR A 81 8.19 -3.38 -4.12
C TYR A 81 9.56 -3.52 -4.79
N ARG A 82 10.04 -2.49 -5.50
CA ARG A 82 11.36 -2.49 -6.13
C ARG A 82 12.48 -2.62 -5.10
N SER A 83 12.40 -1.94 -3.96
CA SER A 83 13.43 -2.08 -2.92
C SER A 83 13.61 -3.52 -2.43
N LYS A 84 12.53 -4.32 -2.43
CA LYS A 84 12.52 -5.70 -1.92
C LYS A 84 12.72 -6.76 -3.00
N TYR A 85 12.17 -6.56 -4.19
CA TYR A 85 12.12 -7.59 -5.24
C TYR A 85 12.86 -7.20 -6.53
N SER A 86 13.59 -6.07 -6.58
CA SER A 86 14.30 -5.63 -7.80
C SER A 86 15.43 -6.55 -8.26
N LEU A 87 15.94 -7.44 -7.41
CA LEU A 87 17.00 -8.41 -7.76
C LEU A 87 16.45 -9.75 -8.27
N ILE A 88 15.13 -9.91 -8.26
CA ILE A 88 14.49 -11.17 -8.62
C ILE A 88 14.34 -11.21 -10.15
N THR A 89 15.12 -12.09 -10.77
CA THR A 89 15.15 -12.26 -12.23
C THR A 89 13.94 -13.07 -12.72
N PHE A 90 13.45 -14.01 -11.91
CA PHE A 90 12.28 -14.83 -12.22
C PHE A 90 11.26 -14.81 -11.08
N PRO A 91 9.94 -14.70 -11.37
CA PRO A 91 8.90 -14.70 -10.35
C PRO A 91 8.96 -15.89 -9.39
N SER A 92 9.40 -17.06 -9.88
CA SER A 92 9.63 -18.29 -9.10
C SER A 92 10.54 -18.12 -7.87
N ASP A 93 11.43 -17.12 -7.88
CA ASP A 93 12.37 -16.88 -6.78
C ASP A 93 11.80 -15.89 -5.74
N ALA A 94 10.61 -15.34 -5.96
CA ALA A 94 9.95 -14.45 -5.00
C ALA A 94 9.08 -15.22 -4.02
N THR A 95 9.22 -14.89 -2.73
CA THR A 95 8.25 -15.28 -1.69
C THR A 95 7.61 -14.04 -1.09
N TYR A 96 6.29 -13.94 -1.23
CA TYR A 96 5.46 -12.88 -0.68
C TYR A 96 4.91 -13.34 0.66
N VAL A 97 5.47 -12.79 1.74
CA VAL A 97 5.04 -13.07 3.10
C VAL A 97 3.92 -12.10 3.50
N PRO A 98 2.75 -12.58 3.93
CA PRO A 98 1.67 -11.72 4.44
C PRO A 98 2.03 -11.15 5.82
N PRO A 99 1.45 -10.01 6.22
CA PRO A 99 1.59 -9.50 7.58
C PRO A 99 0.83 -10.36 8.59
N GLU A 100 1.21 -10.24 9.86
CA GLU A 100 0.46 -10.88 10.94
C GLU A 100 -0.90 -10.20 11.11
N LEU A 101 -1.96 -10.99 11.04
CA LEU A 101 -3.32 -10.50 11.18
C LEU A 101 -3.79 -10.56 12.65
N PRO A 102 -4.48 -9.52 13.14
CA PRO A 102 -5.11 -9.56 14.45
C PRO A 102 -6.11 -10.71 14.59
N ALA A 103 -6.26 -11.26 15.79
CA ALA A 103 -7.11 -12.43 16.06
C ALA A 103 -8.60 -12.26 15.69
N HIS A 104 -9.08 -11.03 15.54
CA HIS A 104 -10.46 -10.73 15.13
C HIS A 104 -10.66 -10.79 13.59
N VAL A 105 -9.58 -10.95 12.81
CA VAL A 105 -9.62 -11.16 11.37
C VAL A 105 -9.51 -12.66 11.09
N SER A 106 -10.62 -13.30 10.71
CA SER A 106 -10.70 -14.75 10.53
C SER A 106 -10.02 -15.29 9.26
N VAL A 107 -9.58 -14.41 8.35
CA VAL A 107 -8.93 -14.81 7.10
C VAL A 107 -7.50 -15.28 7.39
N LYS A 108 -7.15 -16.47 6.91
CA LYS A 108 -5.78 -16.98 6.96
C LYS A 108 -5.07 -16.67 5.66
N LEU A 109 -3.98 -15.92 5.74
CA LEU A 109 -3.08 -15.65 4.61
C LEU A 109 -1.83 -16.50 4.77
N GLU A 110 -1.43 -17.18 3.70
CA GLU A 110 -0.22 -18.02 3.67
C GLU A 110 0.84 -17.37 2.77
N PRO A 111 2.14 -17.60 3.01
CA PRO A 111 3.19 -17.15 2.12
C PRO A 111 3.01 -17.70 0.71
N VAL A 112 3.04 -16.83 -0.28
CA VAL A 112 2.94 -17.20 -1.70
C VAL A 112 4.34 -17.23 -2.29
N SER A 113 4.73 -18.36 -2.89
CA SER A 113 6.01 -18.50 -3.57
C SER A 113 5.81 -18.64 -5.07
N GLY A 114 6.61 -17.93 -5.85
CA GLY A 114 6.47 -17.91 -7.29
C GLY A 114 5.36 -17.00 -7.79
N ALA A 115 4.77 -17.40 -8.91
CA ALA A 115 3.69 -16.70 -9.59
C ALA A 115 2.39 -16.74 -8.76
N PRO A 116 1.87 -15.59 -8.29
CA PRO A 116 0.64 -15.56 -7.52
C PRO A 116 -0.59 -15.95 -8.37
N SER A 117 -1.43 -16.80 -7.83
CA SER A 117 -2.73 -17.18 -8.41
C SER A 117 -3.82 -16.13 -8.15
N ASP A 118 -4.88 -16.17 -8.95
CA ASP A 118 -6.08 -15.32 -8.79
C ASP A 118 -6.74 -15.51 -7.43
N ASP A 119 -6.75 -16.75 -6.92
CA ASP A 119 -7.33 -17.08 -5.62
C ASP A 119 -6.50 -16.53 -4.46
N GLU A 120 -5.17 -16.48 -4.58
CA GLU A 120 -4.31 -15.85 -3.59
C GLU A 120 -4.49 -14.34 -3.57
N VAL A 121 -4.53 -13.68 -4.74
CA VAL A 121 -4.78 -12.24 -4.84
C VAL A 121 -6.17 -11.89 -4.28
N THR A 122 -7.18 -12.68 -4.63
CA THR A 122 -8.56 -12.46 -4.18
C THR A 122 -8.69 -12.59 -2.66
N ARG A 123 -8.06 -13.61 -2.05
CA ARG A 123 -8.07 -13.79 -0.59
C ARG A 123 -7.47 -12.61 0.16
N VAL A 124 -6.33 -12.06 -0.32
CA VAL A 124 -5.72 -10.88 0.29
C VAL A 124 -6.59 -9.63 0.09
N GLN A 125 -7.21 -9.48 -1.09
CA GLN A 125 -8.13 -8.37 -1.35
C GLN A 125 -9.35 -8.41 -0.42
N GLU A 126 -9.92 -9.59 -0.18
CA GLU A 126 -11.01 -9.77 0.78
C GLU A 126 -10.58 -9.46 2.21
N ALA A 127 -9.40 -9.94 2.63
CA ALA A 127 -8.84 -9.63 3.94
C ALA A 127 -8.66 -8.12 4.16
N LEU A 128 -8.08 -7.42 3.18
CA LEU A 128 -7.89 -5.97 3.22
C LEU A 128 -9.24 -5.24 3.29
N ARG A 129 -10.21 -5.66 2.48
CA ARG A 129 -11.56 -5.05 2.48
C ARG A 129 -12.27 -5.23 3.82
N LEU A 130 -12.22 -6.43 4.40
CA LEU A 130 -12.77 -6.69 5.73
C LEU A 130 -12.07 -5.84 6.79
N TYR A 131 -10.75 -5.74 6.73
CA TYR A 131 -9.98 -4.96 7.69
C TYR A 131 -10.31 -3.46 7.63
N GLN A 132 -10.49 -2.92 6.43
CA GLN A 132 -10.87 -1.52 6.21
C GLN A 132 -12.27 -1.17 6.73
N GLN A 133 -13.16 -2.17 6.92
CA GLN A 133 -14.47 -1.93 7.56
C GLN A 133 -14.31 -1.52 9.03
N PHE A 134 -13.26 -1.97 9.71
CA PHE A 134 -12.97 -1.58 11.10
C PHE A 134 -12.41 -0.17 11.23
N SER A 135 -12.18 0.55 10.13
CA SER A 135 -11.52 1.85 10.15
C SER A 135 -12.27 2.96 10.89
N HIS A 136 -13.52 2.70 11.29
CA HIS A 136 -14.33 3.54 12.18
C HIS A 136 -14.17 3.23 13.68
N ALA A 137 -13.54 2.10 14.02
CA ALA A 137 -13.33 1.62 15.37
C ALA A 137 -11.82 1.57 15.68
N PRO A 138 -11.24 2.63 16.26
CA PRO A 138 -9.79 2.69 16.55
C PRO A 138 -9.27 1.53 17.41
N SER A 139 -10.12 0.91 18.23
CA SER A 139 -9.75 -0.27 19.03
C SER A 139 -9.56 -1.55 18.21
N MET A 140 -10.07 -1.59 16.98
CA MET A 140 -10.02 -2.75 16.09
C MET A 140 -9.18 -2.49 14.83
N PHE A 141 -8.76 -1.24 14.60
CA PHE A 141 -8.03 -0.84 13.40
C PHE A 141 -6.66 -0.30 13.74
N ASP A 142 -5.64 -1.00 13.23
CA ASP A 142 -4.26 -0.61 13.25
C ASP A 142 -3.86 -0.13 11.84
N ALA A 143 -3.41 1.12 11.75
CA ALA A 143 -2.98 1.70 10.48
C ALA A 143 -1.76 0.98 9.88
N HIS A 144 -0.89 0.43 10.74
CA HIS A 144 0.29 -0.32 10.30
C HIS A 144 -0.12 -1.63 9.61
N VAL A 145 -1.01 -2.41 10.22
CA VAL A 145 -1.55 -3.66 9.62
C VAL A 145 -2.26 -3.38 8.29
N ASN A 146 -3.07 -2.32 8.21
CA ASN A 146 -3.74 -1.95 6.96
C ASN A 146 -2.74 -1.60 5.85
N MET A 147 -1.70 -0.85 6.20
CA MET A 147 -0.62 -0.47 5.29
C MET A 147 0.15 -1.71 4.80
N GLU A 148 0.51 -2.63 5.69
CA GLU A 148 1.22 -3.85 5.31
C GLU A 148 0.35 -4.78 4.45
N LEU A 149 -0.94 -4.91 4.76
CA LEU A 149 -1.88 -5.68 3.93
C LEU A 149 -2.03 -5.08 2.54
N SER A 150 -2.13 -3.74 2.45
CA SER A 150 -2.21 -3.05 1.17
C SER A 150 -0.92 -3.24 0.36
N GLN A 151 0.25 -3.13 0.99
CA GLN A 151 1.52 -3.39 0.35
C GLN A 151 1.65 -4.86 -0.08
N HIS A 152 1.16 -5.82 0.72
CA HIS A 152 1.19 -7.24 0.38
C HIS A 152 0.32 -7.54 -0.84
N LEU A 153 -0.92 -7.01 -0.90
CA LEU A 153 -1.79 -7.11 -2.07
C LEU A 153 -1.09 -6.55 -3.32
N PHE A 154 -0.50 -5.36 -3.21
CA PHE A 154 0.25 -4.73 -4.30
C PHE A 154 1.40 -5.63 -4.78
N ASN A 155 2.15 -6.23 -3.86
CA ASN A 155 3.26 -7.10 -4.22
C ASN A 155 2.80 -8.33 -5.02
N LEU A 156 1.68 -8.97 -4.64
CA LEU A 156 1.13 -10.10 -5.37
C LEU A 156 0.66 -9.69 -6.77
N GLN A 157 -0.01 -8.54 -6.89
CA GLN A 157 -0.44 -8.00 -8.19
C GLN A 157 0.76 -7.74 -9.13
N MET A 158 1.85 -7.20 -8.59
CA MET A 158 3.08 -6.97 -9.35
C MET A 158 3.83 -8.26 -9.69
N GLY A 159 3.78 -9.27 -8.81
CA GLY A 159 4.28 -10.61 -9.08
C GLY A 159 3.59 -11.21 -10.30
N LYS A 160 2.26 -11.25 -10.26
CA LYS A 160 1.43 -11.79 -11.34
C LYS A 160 1.63 -11.06 -12.68
N LEU A 161 1.78 -9.73 -12.66
CA LEU A 161 2.04 -8.96 -13.89
C LEU A 161 3.35 -9.36 -14.59
N LYS A 162 4.37 -9.81 -13.84
CA LYS A 162 5.65 -10.24 -14.40
C LYS A 162 5.61 -11.65 -15.01
N ASP A 163 4.55 -12.42 -14.74
CA ASP A 163 4.36 -13.78 -15.27
C ASP A 163 3.61 -13.83 -16.62
N CYS A 164 2.96 -12.73 -17.03
CA CYS A 164 2.29 -12.59 -18.33
C CYS A 164 3.24 -12.12 -19.43
#